data_AF-A0A1D8TRP0-F1
#
_entry.id   AF-A0A1D8TRP0-F1
#
_cell.length_a   1.000
_cell.length_b   1.000
_cell.length_c   1.000
_cell.angle_alpha   90.00
_cell.angle_beta   90.00
_cell.angle_gamma   90.00
#
_symmetry.space_group_name_H-M   'P 1'
#
loop_
_entity.id
_entity.type
_entity.pdbx_description
1 polymer ?
#
loop_
_entity_poly.entity_id
_entity_poly.type
_entity_poly.pdbx_seq_one_letter_code
_entity_poly.pdbx_strand_id
1 'polypeptide(L)'
;MNRNKFRLQKVIIALTLSWLFSFESHIVKAIEAIEPLTNLLKQGENTLTPIAELPVPVKLELTLPPKGAPGKRKGAGSRNDCPFEEFIALVPGTNFGLTTSERPTFWFYVSSSQSRRWQAQFWLQDKEGNQVYQETFRLQNTPGIVKITLPETVSPLVVEDLYRWHFSVICNGTGRLKDDFVYGGVERISITSDLEKQLEGKNPRKRIAVYAQQGLWFDALTSLAELRLANPEDKSLDQDWMELLQQVGLEEIDSKPLVDCCTAEN
;
A
#
# COMPACT_ATOMS: atom_id res chain seq x y z
N MET A 1 -30.65 70.98 26.95
CA MET A 1 -30.14 71.52 28.23
C MET A 1 -30.74 70.68 29.37
N ASN A 2 -29.90 69.91 30.07
CA ASN A 2 -30.01 69.34 31.44
C ASN A 2 -31.37 68.76 31.92
N ARG A 3 -31.47 67.62 32.62
CA ARG A 3 -30.50 66.72 33.29
C ARG A 3 -31.28 65.57 33.93
N ASN A 4 -30.60 64.45 34.16
CA ASN A 4 -30.74 63.53 35.31
C ASN A 4 -31.96 62.59 35.43
N LYS A 5 -31.85 61.36 35.95
CA LYS A 5 -30.78 60.38 36.22
C LYS A 5 -31.44 59.25 37.07
N PHE A 6 -31.07 58.00 36.78
CA PHE A 6 -30.72 56.92 37.73
C PHE A 6 -31.75 56.27 38.69
N ARG A 7 -31.93 54.95 38.47
CA ARG A 7 -31.68 53.80 39.38
C ARG A 7 -31.95 53.95 40.89
N LEU A 8 -32.67 52.98 41.48
CA LEU A 8 -32.27 52.13 42.64
C LEU A 8 -33.38 51.06 42.88
N GLN A 9 -33.18 49.79 42.51
CA GLN A 9 -32.73 48.63 43.32
C GLN A 9 -33.77 47.96 44.26
N LYS A 10 -34.00 46.65 43.97
CA LYS A 10 -34.19 45.50 44.89
C LYS A 10 -35.47 45.44 45.75
N VAL A 11 -36.18 44.31 45.67
CA VAL A 11 -36.42 43.32 46.76
C VAL A 11 -37.73 42.53 46.48
N ILE A 12 -37.55 41.23 46.18
CA ILE A 12 -38.26 40.02 46.68
C ILE A 12 -39.77 40.13 46.95
N ILE A 13 -40.57 39.22 46.36
CA ILE A 13 -41.78 38.50 46.88
C ILE A 13 -42.33 37.73 45.65
N ALA A 14 -42.46 36.40 45.62
CA ALA A 14 -43.39 35.65 46.44
C ALA A 14 -42.97 34.18 46.62
N LEU A 15 -43.05 33.74 47.87
CA LEU A 15 -43.11 32.36 48.31
C LEU A 15 -44.35 32.25 49.20
N THR A 16 -45.04 31.11 49.12
CA THR A 16 -45.88 30.48 50.17
C THR A 16 -47.29 31.08 50.40
N LEU A 17 -48.35 30.33 50.75
CA LEU A 17 -48.48 28.99 51.31
C LEU A 17 -49.92 28.45 51.09
N SER A 18 -49.99 27.13 50.97
CA SER A 18 -51.13 26.21 50.94
C SER A 18 -52.34 26.52 51.83
N TRP A 19 -53.53 26.16 51.35
CA TRP A 19 -54.60 25.43 52.06
C TRP A 19 -55.35 24.63 50.96
N LEU A 20 -55.10 23.33 50.81
CA LEU A 20 -55.83 22.22 51.46
C LEU A 20 -57.36 22.32 51.30
N PHE A 21 -58.11 21.32 50.88
CA PHE A 21 -57.90 19.93 50.44
C PHE A 21 -59.34 19.41 50.44
N SER A 22 -59.80 18.75 49.39
CA SER A 22 -60.81 17.68 49.40
C SER A 22 -61.25 17.49 47.97
N PHE A 23 -60.82 16.40 47.34
CA PHE A 23 -61.70 15.51 46.60
C PHE A 23 -60.86 14.32 46.10
N GLU A 24 -61.12 13.19 46.74
CA GLU A 24 -61.15 11.85 46.16
C GLU A 24 -59.85 11.24 45.63
N SER A 25 -59.24 10.48 46.54
CA SER A 25 -58.80 9.10 46.32
C SER A 25 -59.32 8.48 45.01
N HIS A 26 -58.50 8.36 43.97
CA HIS A 26 -58.53 7.31 42.94
C HIS A 26 -57.47 7.55 41.82
N ILE A 27 -56.20 7.87 42.13
CA ILE A 27 -55.14 7.91 41.06
C ILE A 27 -53.88 7.08 41.42
N VAL A 28 -53.82 6.44 42.58
CA VAL A 28 -52.62 5.63 42.97
C VAL A 28 -52.61 4.22 42.36
N LYS A 29 -53.43 3.92 41.34
CA LYS A 29 -53.43 2.59 40.67
C LYS A 29 -53.22 2.63 39.15
N ALA A 30 -52.64 3.70 38.61
CA ALA A 30 -52.37 3.81 37.17
C ALA A 30 -50.93 4.25 36.82
N ILE A 31 -49.96 4.12 37.72
CA ILE A 31 -48.55 4.51 37.45
C ILE A 31 -47.59 3.30 37.42
N GLU A 32 -47.99 2.10 37.86
CA GLU A 32 -47.14 0.89 37.78
C GLU A 32 -47.31 0.06 36.48
N ALA A 33 -47.84 0.64 35.40
CA ALA A 33 -48.02 -0.07 34.13
C ALA A 33 -47.39 0.61 32.90
N ILE A 34 -46.59 1.67 33.09
CA ILE A 34 -45.99 2.43 31.96
C ILE A 34 -44.45 2.37 31.95
N GLU A 35 -43.81 1.87 33.01
CA GLU A 35 -42.36 1.63 33.02
C GLU A 35 -41.83 0.60 31.98
N PRO A 36 -42.60 -0.34 31.38
CA PRO A 36 -42.03 -1.22 30.36
C PRO A 36 -41.95 -0.57 28.96
N LEU A 37 -42.76 0.45 28.67
CA LEU A 37 -42.95 0.93 27.28
C LEU A 37 -41.92 1.97 26.83
N THR A 38 -41.33 2.73 27.75
CA THR A 38 -40.26 3.70 27.40
C THR A 38 -38.93 3.02 27.08
N ASN A 39 -38.68 1.82 27.61
CA ASN A 39 -37.52 1.00 27.23
C ASN A 39 -37.70 0.30 25.88
N LEU A 40 -38.94 0.00 25.47
CA LEU A 40 -39.23 -0.59 24.16
C LEU A 40 -39.09 0.41 23.00
N LEU A 41 -39.44 1.68 23.19
CA LEU A 41 -39.23 2.70 22.16
C LEU A 41 -37.75 3.11 22.03
N LYS A 42 -36.96 3.07 23.12
CA LYS A 42 -35.50 3.28 23.05
C LYS A 42 -34.74 2.13 22.39
N GLN A 43 -35.30 0.91 22.38
CA GLN A 43 -34.72 -0.24 21.68
C GLN A 43 -35.06 -0.29 20.19
N GLY A 44 -36.03 0.52 19.71
CA GLY A 44 -36.47 0.49 18.31
C GLY A 44 -35.67 1.35 17.33
N GLU A 45 -34.92 2.36 17.80
CA GLU A 45 -34.27 3.35 16.92
C GLU A 45 -32.74 3.16 16.75
N ASN A 46 -32.11 2.25 17.49
CA ASN A 46 -30.64 2.08 17.46
C ASN A 46 -30.14 0.69 16.98
N THR A 47 -31.00 -0.14 16.41
CA THR A 47 -30.59 -1.39 15.72
C THR A 47 -30.79 -1.29 14.21
N LEU A 48 -30.27 -0.23 13.61
CA LEU A 48 -29.68 -0.38 12.29
C LEU A 48 -28.23 -0.84 12.54
N THR A 49 -28.03 -2.15 12.64
CA THR A 49 -26.69 -2.71 12.38
C THR A 49 -26.22 -2.07 11.07
N PRO A 50 -25.02 -1.46 11.02
CA PRO A 50 -24.43 -1.07 9.76
C PRO A 50 -24.53 -2.30 8.87
N ILE A 51 -25.24 -2.18 7.75
CA ILE A 51 -25.26 -3.23 6.74
C ILE A 51 -23.79 -3.43 6.45
N ALA A 52 -23.21 -4.56 6.87
CA ALA A 52 -21.85 -4.89 6.49
C ALA A 52 -21.86 -4.84 4.98
N GLU A 53 -21.27 -3.80 4.42
CA GLU A 53 -21.20 -3.57 2.99
C GLU A 53 -20.64 -4.87 2.44
N LEU A 54 -21.46 -5.64 1.72
CA LEU A 54 -21.04 -6.89 1.10
C LEU A 54 -19.70 -6.58 0.44
N PRO A 55 -18.62 -7.34 0.72
CA PRO A 55 -17.29 -6.97 0.25
C PRO A 55 -17.36 -6.90 -1.27
N VAL A 56 -17.48 -5.68 -1.79
CA VAL A 56 -17.42 -5.45 -3.23
C VAL A 56 -16.05 -5.94 -3.62
N PRO A 57 -15.94 -6.92 -4.52
CA PRO A 57 -14.65 -7.44 -4.94
C PRO A 57 -13.83 -6.24 -5.45
N VAL A 58 -12.72 -5.96 -4.76
CA VAL A 58 -11.78 -4.92 -5.19
C VAL A 58 -11.08 -5.48 -6.42
N LYS A 59 -11.51 -5.07 -7.61
CA LYS A 59 -10.84 -5.42 -8.85
C LYS A 59 -9.63 -4.53 -9.03
N LEU A 60 -8.44 -5.13 -9.18
CA LEU A 60 -7.21 -4.40 -9.48
C LEU A 60 -7.16 -4.10 -10.98
N GLU A 61 -7.55 -2.89 -11.36
CA GLU A 61 -7.42 -2.42 -12.75
C GLU A 61 -6.15 -1.58 -12.89
N LEU A 62 -5.18 -2.10 -13.66
CA LEU A 62 -3.91 -1.45 -13.92
C LEU A 62 -4.03 -0.50 -15.11
N THR A 63 -3.62 0.76 -14.91
CA THR A 63 -3.37 1.70 -16.00
C THR A 63 -1.87 1.88 -16.15
N LEU A 64 -1.30 1.52 -17.30
CA LEU A 64 0.12 1.77 -17.55
C LEU A 64 0.34 3.20 -18.05
N PRO A 65 1.43 3.87 -17.65
CA PRO A 65 1.78 5.16 -18.23
C PRO A 65 1.99 5.03 -19.74
N PRO A 66 1.69 6.08 -20.55
CA PRO A 66 1.79 6.03 -22.02
C PRO A 66 3.25 6.05 -22.52
N LYS A 67 4.22 5.85 -21.63
CA LYS A 67 5.66 5.87 -21.89
C LYS A 67 6.32 4.57 -21.41
N GLY A 68 7.47 4.28 -22.00
CA GLY A 68 8.32 3.14 -21.64
C GLY A 68 9.77 3.55 -21.48
N ALA A 69 10.61 2.59 -21.13
CA ALA A 69 12.05 2.75 -21.08
C ALA A 69 12.73 1.64 -21.89
N PRO A 70 13.91 1.88 -22.47
CA PRO A 70 14.77 0.79 -22.90
C PRO A 70 14.97 -0.19 -21.74
N GLY A 71 14.82 -1.47 -22.01
CA GLY A 71 14.85 -2.47 -20.96
C GLY A 71 14.99 -3.88 -21.49
N LYS A 72 15.40 -4.74 -20.56
CA LYS A 72 15.40 -6.19 -20.73
C LYS A 72 14.76 -6.74 -19.48
N ARG A 73 13.52 -7.21 -19.61
CA ARG A 73 12.75 -7.76 -18.50
C ARG A 73 13.14 -9.18 -18.12
N LYS A 74 13.57 -9.99 -19.11
CA LYS A 74 13.97 -11.38 -18.91
C LYS A 74 15.42 -11.58 -19.29
N GLY A 75 16.19 -12.17 -18.38
CA GLY A 75 17.51 -12.72 -18.61
C GLY A 75 17.42 -14.21 -18.97
N ALA A 76 18.24 -14.62 -19.94
CA ALA A 76 18.42 -16.01 -20.30
C ALA A 76 19.88 -16.37 -20.05
N GLY A 77 20.15 -17.07 -18.94
CA GLY A 77 21.49 -17.46 -18.50
C GLY A 77 22.09 -18.63 -19.29
N SER A 78 21.99 -18.59 -20.62
CA SER A 78 22.45 -19.69 -21.50
C SER A 78 23.90 -19.53 -21.94
N ARG A 79 24.81 -19.09 -21.06
CA ARG A 79 26.26 -19.21 -21.27
C ARG A 79 26.78 -20.14 -20.19
N ASN A 80 27.32 -21.29 -20.61
CA ASN A 80 27.73 -22.49 -19.84
C ASN A 80 28.37 -22.32 -18.44
N ASP A 81 28.68 -21.10 -17.98
CA ASP A 81 29.24 -20.77 -16.66
C ASP A 81 28.23 -20.17 -15.66
N CYS A 82 27.04 -19.72 -16.09
CA CYS A 82 25.97 -19.24 -15.19
C CYS A 82 24.86 -20.29 -15.08
N PRO A 83 24.66 -20.97 -13.93
CA PRO A 83 23.60 -21.96 -13.76
C PRO A 83 22.23 -21.33 -13.44
N PHE A 84 21.92 -20.21 -14.08
CA PHE A 84 20.63 -19.53 -13.95
C PHE A 84 19.81 -19.79 -15.20
N GLU A 85 18.74 -20.55 -15.07
CA GLU A 85 17.87 -20.85 -16.21
C GLU A 85 17.04 -19.62 -16.60
N GLU A 86 16.69 -18.75 -15.64
CA GLU A 86 15.83 -17.60 -15.88
C GLU A 86 15.92 -16.55 -14.75
N PHE A 87 15.96 -15.28 -15.14
CA PHE A 87 15.87 -14.15 -14.23
C PHE A 87 14.88 -13.12 -14.78
N ILE A 88 13.89 -12.69 -13.99
CA ILE A 88 12.80 -11.82 -14.48
C ILE A 88 12.64 -10.61 -13.59
N ALA A 89 12.64 -9.40 -14.15
CA ALA A 89 12.19 -8.20 -13.45
C ALA A 89 10.67 -8.13 -13.41
N LEU A 90 10.11 -7.87 -12.22
CA LEU A 90 8.68 -7.61 -12.05
C LEU A 90 8.39 -6.14 -12.39
N VAL A 91 8.47 -5.85 -13.69
CA VAL A 91 8.18 -4.55 -14.31
C VAL A 91 7.23 -4.77 -15.49
N PRO A 92 6.39 -3.79 -15.87
CA PRO A 92 5.55 -3.91 -17.06
C PRO A 92 6.37 -4.20 -18.33
N GLY A 93 5.71 -4.71 -19.38
CA GLY A 93 6.37 -4.98 -20.67
C GLY A 93 7.01 -3.75 -21.33
N THR A 94 6.65 -2.54 -20.89
CA THR A 94 7.28 -1.27 -21.25
C THR A 94 8.63 -1.02 -20.55
N ASN A 95 9.05 -1.94 -19.67
CA ASN A 95 10.23 -1.86 -18.79
C ASN A 95 10.28 -0.61 -17.91
N PHE A 96 9.13 -0.02 -17.61
CA PHE A 96 9.01 1.26 -16.93
C PHE A 96 7.84 1.26 -15.96
N GLY A 97 7.97 2.02 -14.87
CA GLY A 97 6.88 2.24 -13.93
C GLY A 97 7.04 3.56 -13.19
N LEU A 98 5.93 4.08 -12.67
CA LEU A 98 5.90 5.26 -11.81
C LEU A 98 5.95 4.85 -10.35
N THR A 99 6.44 5.76 -9.51
CA THR A 99 6.36 5.63 -8.05
C THR A 99 6.11 6.96 -7.35
N THR A 100 5.46 6.95 -6.19
CA THR A 100 5.47 8.11 -5.28
C THR A 100 6.51 8.00 -4.17
N SER A 101 7.05 6.79 -3.97
CA SER A 101 8.02 6.50 -2.92
C SER A 101 9.33 7.28 -3.12
N GLU A 102 9.82 7.86 -2.02
CA GLU A 102 11.15 8.46 -1.94
C GLU A 102 12.27 7.46 -2.22
N ARG A 103 12.03 6.21 -1.84
CA ARG A 103 12.98 5.10 -1.86
C ARG A 103 12.22 3.84 -2.31
N PRO A 104 12.00 3.66 -3.62
CA PRO A 104 11.19 2.56 -4.13
C PRO A 104 11.80 1.18 -3.85
N THR A 105 10.94 0.18 -3.93
CA THR A 105 11.33 -1.24 -3.89
C THR A 105 11.22 -1.84 -5.28
N PHE A 106 12.25 -2.56 -5.68
CA PHE A 106 12.34 -3.28 -6.95
C PHE A 106 12.19 -4.77 -6.69
N TRP A 107 11.48 -5.46 -7.58
CA TRP A 107 11.13 -6.86 -7.41
C TRP A 107 11.62 -7.69 -8.59
N PHE A 108 12.16 -8.87 -8.29
CA PHE A 108 12.71 -9.77 -9.30
C PHE A 108 12.40 -11.22 -8.99
N TYR A 109 12.34 -12.10 -9.99
CA TYR A 109 12.30 -13.54 -9.81
C TYR A 109 13.67 -14.15 -10.13
N VAL A 110 14.15 -15.01 -9.23
CA VAL A 110 15.39 -15.77 -9.36
C VAL A 110 15.05 -17.26 -9.41
N SER A 111 15.41 -17.96 -10.49
CA SER A 111 15.08 -19.38 -10.66
C SER A 111 16.07 -20.38 -10.04
N SER A 112 17.29 -19.96 -9.66
CA SER A 112 18.32 -20.90 -9.20
C SER A 112 18.20 -21.22 -7.71
N SER A 113 18.28 -22.52 -7.37
CA SER A 113 18.37 -23.05 -6.01
C SER A 113 19.80 -23.08 -5.45
N GLN A 114 20.81 -22.77 -6.27
CA GLN A 114 22.23 -22.74 -5.86
C GLN A 114 22.69 -21.36 -5.37
N SER A 115 21.75 -20.49 -5.00
CA SER A 115 21.99 -19.06 -4.71
C SER A 115 23.04 -18.74 -3.67
N ARG A 116 23.28 -19.63 -2.69
CA ARG A 116 24.26 -19.39 -1.61
C ARG A 116 25.70 -19.17 -2.10
N ARG A 117 26.01 -19.51 -3.35
CA ARG A 117 27.33 -19.28 -3.98
C ARG A 117 27.37 -18.03 -4.87
N TRP A 118 26.23 -17.42 -5.13
CA TRP A 118 26.08 -16.38 -6.14
C TRP A 118 25.73 -15.05 -5.49
N GLN A 119 26.31 -14.00 -6.03
CA GLN A 119 25.99 -12.64 -5.65
C GLN A 119 25.10 -12.04 -6.74
N ALA A 120 24.22 -11.14 -6.34
CA ALA A 120 23.55 -10.24 -7.25
C ALA A 120 24.02 -8.81 -6.99
N GLN A 121 23.95 -7.99 -8.02
CA GLN A 121 24.31 -6.60 -7.93
C GLN A 121 23.19 -5.73 -8.49
N PHE A 122 22.82 -4.71 -7.74
CA PHE A 122 21.80 -3.75 -8.14
C PHE A 122 22.42 -2.37 -8.26
N TRP A 123 22.22 -1.71 -9.40
CA TRP A 123 22.63 -0.33 -9.65
C TRP A 123 21.42 0.53 -9.96
N LEU A 124 21.46 1.76 -9.49
CA LEU A 124 20.53 2.82 -9.85
C LEU A 124 21.33 4.04 -10.33
N GLN A 125 20.94 4.60 -11.46
CA GLN A 125 21.52 5.79 -12.06
C GLN A 125 20.44 6.83 -12.33
N ASP A 126 20.80 8.11 -12.26
CA ASP A 126 19.95 9.20 -12.73
C ASP A 126 19.92 9.27 -14.28
N LYS A 127 19.18 10.23 -14.82
CA LYS A 127 19.05 10.40 -16.28
C LYS A 127 20.37 10.82 -16.96
N GLU A 128 21.27 11.47 -16.23
CA GLU A 128 22.62 11.83 -16.68
C GLU A 128 23.60 10.65 -16.65
N GLY A 129 23.23 9.55 -15.99
CA GLY A 129 24.06 8.35 -15.83
C GLY A 129 24.95 8.39 -14.60
N ASN A 130 24.77 9.35 -13.68
CA ASN A 130 25.48 9.35 -12.41
C ASN A 130 24.92 8.24 -11.52
N GLN A 131 25.83 7.56 -10.82
CA GLN A 131 25.45 6.51 -9.88
C GLN A 131 24.75 7.11 -8.66
N VAL A 132 23.52 6.68 -8.42
CA VAL A 132 22.71 7.03 -7.24
C VAL A 132 22.86 5.98 -6.16
N TYR A 133 22.87 4.71 -6.56
CA TYR A 133 23.01 3.58 -5.65
C TYR A 133 23.68 2.40 -6.36
N GLN A 134 24.51 1.67 -5.62
CA GLN A 134 25.08 0.42 -6.06
C GLN A 134 25.33 -0.45 -4.83
N GLU A 135 24.87 -1.70 -4.89
CA GLU A 135 25.05 -2.64 -3.80
C GLU A 135 25.17 -4.07 -4.35
N THR A 136 25.92 -4.90 -3.63
CA THR A 136 26.06 -6.32 -3.92
C THR A 136 25.41 -7.13 -2.79
N PHE A 137 24.58 -8.09 -3.16
CA PHE A 137 23.80 -8.90 -2.24
C PHE A 137 24.14 -10.37 -2.42
N ARG A 138 24.19 -11.11 -1.31
CA ARG A 138 24.15 -12.58 -1.39
C ARG A 138 22.74 -13.01 -1.72
N LEU A 139 22.59 -13.86 -2.73
CA LEU A 139 21.31 -14.50 -2.99
C LEU A 139 21.13 -15.65 -1.99
N GLN A 140 20.06 -15.62 -1.20
CA GLN A 140 19.69 -16.70 -0.28
C GLN A 140 18.22 -17.07 -0.47
N ASN A 141 17.81 -18.26 -0.01
CA ASN A 141 16.41 -18.70 0.01
C ASN A 141 15.66 -18.67 -1.34
N THR A 142 16.37 -18.71 -2.46
CA THR A 142 15.80 -18.87 -3.82
C THR A 142 15.76 -20.36 -4.22
N PRO A 143 14.92 -20.78 -5.20
CA PRO A 143 14.14 -19.98 -6.14
C PRO A 143 13.00 -19.18 -5.50
N GLY A 144 12.74 -17.98 -6.00
CA GLY A 144 11.66 -17.14 -5.49
C GLY A 144 11.69 -15.71 -6.01
N ILE A 145 10.66 -14.97 -5.64
CA ILE A 145 10.49 -13.55 -5.91
C ILE A 145 11.14 -12.77 -4.76
N VAL A 146 12.10 -11.94 -5.12
CA VAL A 146 13.01 -11.21 -4.25
C VAL A 146 12.76 -9.71 -4.33
N LYS A 147 13.09 -8.98 -3.26
CA LYS A 147 12.99 -7.51 -3.22
C LYS A 147 14.32 -6.85 -2.94
N ILE A 148 14.51 -5.67 -3.54
CA ILE A 148 15.61 -4.74 -3.27
C ILE A 148 14.98 -3.37 -2.99
N THR A 149 15.08 -2.91 -1.75
CA THR A 149 14.58 -1.59 -1.33
C THR A 149 15.77 -0.63 -1.21
N LEU A 150 15.63 0.59 -1.72
CA LEU A 150 16.67 1.61 -1.50
C LEU A 150 16.77 1.93 0.00
N PRO A 151 17.97 1.84 0.60
CA PRO A 151 18.13 2.07 2.03
C PRO A 151 17.97 3.55 2.37
N GLU A 152 17.68 3.86 3.63
CA GLU A 152 17.53 5.23 4.13
C GLU A 152 18.80 6.09 3.97
N THR A 153 19.95 5.46 3.78
CA THR A 153 21.22 6.14 3.49
C THR A 153 21.28 6.77 2.10
N VAL A 154 20.39 6.35 1.18
CA VAL A 154 20.26 6.95 -0.15
C VAL A 154 19.32 8.15 -0.05
N SER A 155 19.78 9.29 -0.57
CA SER A 155 18.95 10.50 -0.71
C SER A 155 17.66 10.16 -1.45
N PRO A 156 16.50 10.73 -1.03
CA PRO A 156 15.24 10.55 -1.76
C PRO A 156 15.41 10.82 -3.26
N LEU A 157 14.80 9.98 -4.09
CA LEU A 157 14.77 10.22 -5.53
C LEU A 157 14.09 11.55 -5.81
N VAL A 158 14.56 12.29 -6.80
CA VAL A 158 14.01 13.59 -7.17
C VAL A 158 12.66 13.38 -7.85
N VAL A 159 11.68 14.21 -7.48
CA VAL A 159 10.33 14.20 -8.04
C VAL A 159 10.36 14.70 -9.49
N GLU A 160 9.58 14.07 -10.35
CA GLU A 160 9.55 14.20 -11.81
C GLU A 160 10.89 13.86 -12.49
N ASP A 161 11.71 13.02 -11.85
CA ASP A 161 13.00 12.58 -12.42
C ASP A 161 13.04 11.09 -12.75
N LEU A 162 13.72 10.78 -13.84
CA LEU A 162 13.85 9.44 -14.40
C LEU A 162 15.14 8.80 -13.92
N TYR A 163 15.02 7.57 -13.43
CA TYR A 163 16.14 6.74 -13.03
C TYR A 163 16.17 5.44 -13.83
N ARG A 164 17.38 4.93 -14.05
CA ARG A 164 17.63 3.64 -14.70
C ARG A 164 18.18 2.68 -13.66
N TRP A 165 17.55 1.52 -13.56
CA TRP A 165 18.00 0.46 -12.68
C TRP A 165 18.55 -0.71 -13.49
N HIS A 166 19.55 -1.36 -12.94
CA HIS A 166 20.14 -2.60 -13.45
C HIS A 166 20.20 -3.60 -12.32
N PHE A 167 19.85 -4.84 -12.61
CA PHE A 167 20.07 -5.96 -11.72
C PHE A 167 20.80 -7.06 -12.48
N SER A 168 21.94 -7.49 -11.96
CA SER A 168 22.74 -8.56 -12.53
C SER A 168 23.04 -9.64 -11.51
N VAL A 169 23.29 -10.85 -12.01
CA VAL A 169 23.79 -11.94 -11.20
C VAL A 169 25.25 -12.17 -11.55
N ILE A 170 26.12 -12.15 -10.54
CA ILE A 170 27.57 -12.32 -10.67
C ILE A 170 27.89 -13.82 -10.64
N CYS A 171 28.29 -14.34 -11.79
CA CYS A 171 28.81 -15.71 -11.92
C CYS A 171 30.36 -15.67 -11.96
N ASN A 172 31.04 -16.47 -11.12
CA ASN A 172 32.50 -16.68 -11.20
C ASN A 172 32.94 -16.98 -12.65
N GLY A 173 34.04 -16.48 -13.22
CA GLY A 173 35.03 -15.47 -12.82
C GLY A 173 35.86 -15.10 -14.07
N THR A 174 36.48 -13.93 -14.04
CA THR A 174 37.34 -13.27 -15.07
C THR A 174 36.68 -12.31 -16.08
N GLY A 175 35.36 -12.14 -16.10
CA GLY A 175 34.76 -11.04 -16.87
C GLY A 175 33.26 -10.86 -16.70
N ARG A 176 32.83 -9.65 -16.33
CA ARG A 176 31.42 -9.22 -16.24
C ARG A 176 30.65 -9.27 -17.57
N LEU A 177 31.35 -9.52 -18.68
CA LEU A 177 30.77 -9.71 -20.01
C LEU A 177 29.85 -10.95 -20.11
N LYS A 178 29.83 -11.80 -19.08
CA LYS A 178 29.00 -13.00 -19.01
C LYS A 178 27.86 -12.88 -17.99
N ASP A 179 27.77 -11.77 -17.24
CA ASP A 179 26.70 -11.60 -16.25
C ASP A 179 25.36 -11.52 -16.99
N ASP A 180 24.39 -12.31 -16.55
CA ASP A 180 23.01 -12.10 -16.99
C ASP A 180 22.42 -10.96 -16.18
N PHE A 181 21.66 -10.11 -16.86
CA PHE A 181 21.14 -8.88 -16.29
C PHE A 181 19.79 -8.51 -16.87
N VAL A 182 19.04 -7.78 -16.08
CA VAL A 182 17.82 -7.08 -16.48
C VAL A 182 17.98 -5.61 -16.17
N TYR A 183 17.21 -4.79 -16.87
CA TYR A 183 17.23 -3.35 -16.65
C TYR A 183 15.92 -2.72 -17.09
N GLY A 184 15.64 -1.54 -16.54
CA GLY A 184 14.47 -0.75 -16.85
C GLY A 184 14.53 0.63 -16.21
N GLY A 185 13.40 1.33 -16.26
CA GLY A 185 13.25 2.67 -15.72
C GLY A 185 12.28 2.74 -14.55
N VAL A 186 12.49 3.73 -13.69
CA VAL A 186 11.54 4.18 -12.69
C VAL A 186 11.51 5.71 -12.70
N GLU A 187 10.34 6.30 -12.53
CA GLU A 187 10.20 7.74 -12.35
C GLU A 187 9.43 8.02 -11.08
N ARG A 188 9.98 8.87 -10.22
CA ARG A 188 9.27 9.32 -9.04
C ARG A 188 8.39 10.49 -9.44
N ILE A 189 7.09 10.42 -9.15
CA ILE A 189 6.15 11.53 -9.35
C ILE A 189 5.71 12.11 -8.02
N SER A 190 5.22 13.34 -8.06
CA SER A 190 4.61 13.99 -6.90
C SER A 190 3.32 13.29 -6.48
N ILE A 191 3.08 13.21 -5.16
CA ILE A 191 1.75 12.89 -4.65
C ILE A 191 0.88 14.15 -4.82
N THR A 192 -0.20 14.03 -5.58
CA THR A 192 -1.13 15.15 -5.81
C THR A 192 -2.19 15.18 -4.71
N SER A 193 -2.79 16.35 -4.46
CA SER A 193 -3.90 16.47 -3.50
C SER A 193 -5.08 15.55 -3.84
N ASP A 194 -5.32 15.31 -5.13
CA ASP A 194 -6.37 14.39 -5.58
C ASP A 194 -6.00 12.94 -5.27
N LEU A 195 -4.74 12.54 -5.46
CA LEU A 195 -4.25 11.22 -5.07
C LEU A 195 -4.32 11.03 -3.55
N GLU A 196 -3.94 12.04 -2.75
CA GLU A 196 -4.06 11.98 -1.29
C GLU A 196 -5.51 11.74 -0.85
N LYS A 197 -6.46 12.51 -1.40
CA LYS A 197 -7.90 12.32 -1.12
C LYS A 197 -8.40 10.95 -1.56
N GLN A 198 -7.91 10.45 -2.70
CA GLN A 198 -8.24 9.10 -3.15
C GLN A 198 -7.64 8.02 -2.24
N LEU A 199 -6.60 8.30 -1.46
CA LEU A 199 -5.99 7.31 -0.56
C LEU A 199 -6.53 7.38 0.88
N GLU A 200 -7.12 8.52 1.26
CA GLU A 200 -7.62 8.79 2.60
C GLU A 200 -8.74 7.83 3.02
N GLY A 201 -8.65 7.31 4.26
CA GLY A 201 -9.66 6.41 4.83
C GLY A 201 -9.79 5.03 4.16
N LYS A 202 -9.01 4.73 3.11
CA LYS A 202 -9.05 3.43 2.42
C LYS A 202 -8.24 2.37 3.18
N ASN A 203 -8.80 1.17 3.23
CA ASN A 203 -8.06 -0.01 3.69
C ASN A 203 -6.89 -0.35 2.71
N PRO A 204 -5.91 -1.17 3.14
CA PRO A 204 -4.72 -1.45 2.32
C PRO A 204 -5.03 -1.95 0.90
N ARG A 205 -5.96 -2.90 0.75
CA ARG A 205 -6.35 -3.46 -0.56
C ARG A 205 -6.96 -2.41 -1.49
N LYS A 206 -7.83 -1.53 -0.95
CA LYS A 206 -8.40 -0.40 -1.71
C LYS A 206 -7.33 0.65 -2.09
N ARG A 207 -6.28 0.84 -1.30
CA ARG A 207 -5.14 1.72 -1.65
C ARG A 207 -4.31 1.14 -2.79
N ILE A 208 -4.05 -0.17 -2.78
CA ILE A 208 -3.37 -0.88 -3.88
C ILE A 208 -4.12 -0.67 -5.20
N ALA A 209 -5.46 -0.79 -5.18
CA ALA A 209 -6.29 -0.54 -6.36
C ALA A 209 -6.13 0.90 -6.89
N VAL A 210 -6.07 1.90 -6.00
CA VAL A 210 -5.82 3.30 -6.40
C VAL A 210 -4.44 3.43 -7.03
N TYR A 211 -3.39 2.86 -6.44
CA TYR A 211 -2.04 2.91 -7.03
C TYR A 211 -1.99 2.27 -8.42
N ALA A 212 -2.64 1.11 -8.61
CA ALA A 212 -2.72 0.44 -9.91
C ALA A 212 -3.45 1.29 -10.96
N GLN A 213 -4.59 1.89 -10.58
CA GLN A 213 -5.37 2.76 -11.47
C GLN A 213 -4.61 4.05 -11.85
N GLN A 214 -3.74 4.53 -10.97
CA GLN A 214 -2.91 5.72 -11.21
C GLN A 214 -1.58 5.41 -11.91
N GLY A 215 -1.33 4.14 -12.26
CA GLY A 215 -0.10 3.69 -12.92
C GLY A 215 1.16 3.72 -12.05
N LEU A 216 0.98 3.80 -10.72
CA LEU A 216 2.02 3.72 -9.71
C LEU A 216 2.44 2.26 -9.51
N TRP A 217 3.03 1.67 -10.55
CA TRP A 217 3.37 0.25 -10.60
C TRP A 217 4.17 -0.21 -9.37
N PHE A 218 5.24 0.51 -9.02
CA PHE A 218 6.13 0.10 -7.93
C PHE A 218 5.41 0.15 -6.57
N ASP A 219 4.55 1.14 -6.36
CA ASP A 219 3.76 1.31 -5.13
C ASP A 219 2.68 0.22 -5.03
N ALA A 220 1.97 -0.06 -6.12
CA ALA A 220 0.94 -1.09 -6.20
C ALA A 220 1.53 -2.49 -5.95
N LEU A 221 2.59 -2.84 -6.69
CA LEU A 221 3.25 -4.15 -6.58
C LEU A 221 3.83 -4.37 -5.18
N THR A 222 4.55 -3.38 -4.65
CA THR A 222 5.19 -3.49 -3.32
C THR A 222 4.15 -3.58 -2.23
N SER A 223 3.12 -2.72 -2.25
CA SER A 223 2.06 -2.74 -1.25
C SER A 223 1.30 -4.06 -1.26
N LEU A 224 1.06 -4.65 -2.43
CA LEU A 224 0.40 -5.95 -2.54
C LEU A 224 1.28 -7.09 -2.04
N ALA A 225 2.56 -7.11 -2.41
CA ALA A 225 3.50 -8.12 -1.92
C ALA A 225 3.62 -8.08 -0.39
N GLU A 226 3.73 -6.89 0.20
CA GLU A 226 3.81 -6.72 1.65
C GLU A 226 2.51 -7.12 2.35
N LEU A 227 1.35 -6.78 1.77
CA LEU A 227 0.07 -7.19 2.31
C LEU A 227 -0.10 -8.71 2.30
N ARG A 228 0.39 -9.41 1.26
CA ARG A 228 0.44 -10.88 1.19
C ARG A 228 1.34 -11.48 2.26
N LEU A 229 2.55 -10.93 2.42
CA LEU A 229 3.48 -11.39 3.45
C LEU A 229 2.90 -11.22 4.87
N ALA A 230 2.13 -10.16 5.10
CA ALA A 230 1.46 -9.92 6.37
C ALA A 230 0.22 -10.80 6.59
N ASN A 231 -0.41 -11.32 5.52
CA ASN A 231 -1.66 -12.08 5.57
C ASN A 231 -1.60 -13.34 4.67
N PRO A 232 -0.73 -14.32 4.97
CA PRO A 232 -0.45 -15.46 4.09
C PRO A 232 -1.66 -16.40 3.86
N GLU A 233 -2.67 -16.36 4.73
CA GLU A 233 -3.89 -17.18 4.60
C GLU A 233 -5.00 -16.51 3.78
N ASP A 234 -4.86 -15.22 3.43
CA ASP A 234 -5.86 -14.49 2.66
C ASP A 234 -5.74 -14.80 1.16
N LYS A 235 -6.53 -15.77 0.70
CA LYS A 235 -6.60 -16.20 -0.71
C LYS A 235 -7.04 -15.11 -1.68
N SER A 236 -7.70 -14.06 -1.19
CA SER A 236 -8.06 -12.95 -2.05
C SER A 236 -6.85 -12.12 -2.48
N LEU A 237 -5.78 -12.10 -1.67
CA LEU A 237 -4.53 -11.43 -2.01
C LEU A 237 -3.67 -12.24 -2.99
N ASP A 238 -3.74 -13.58 -2.92
CA ASP A 238 -3.13 -14.45 -3.92
C ASP A 238 -3.76 -14.22 -5.30
N GLN A 239 -5.09 -14.12 -5.35
CA GLN A 239 -5.83 -13.82 -6.58
C GLN A 239 -5.45 -12.43 -7.12
N ASP A 240 -5.44 -11.40 -6.27
CA ASP A 240 -5.02 -10.04 -6.63
C ASP A 240 -3.61 -10.02 -7.25
N TRP A 241 -2.69 -10.81 -6.70
CA TRP A 241 -1.32 -10.90 -7.19
C TRP A 241 -1.24 -11.54 -8.57
N MET A 242 -1.95 -12.65 -8.76
CA MET A 242 -2.03 -13.31 -10.06
C MET A 242 -2.62 -12.37 -11.12
N GLU A 243 -3.74 -11.71 -10.80
CA GLU A 243 -4.40 -10.77 -11.71
C GLU A 243 -3.51 -9.58 -12.06
N LEU A 244 -2.79 -9.01 -11.10
CA LEU A 244 -1.90 -7.88 -11.33
C LEU A 244 -0.71 -8.28 -12.23
N LEU A 245 -0.10 -9.44 -11.98
CA LEU A 245 1.02 -9.93 -12.80
C LEU A 245 0.58 -10.36 -14.20
N GLN A 246 -0.59 -10.96 -14.34
CA GLN A 246 -1.15 -11.33 -15.64
C GLN A 246 -1.40 -10.09 -16.52
N GLN A 247 -1.86 -8.97 -15.96
CA GLN A 247 -2.07 -7.72 -16.70
C GLN A 247 -0.79 -7.16 -17.33
N VAL A 248 0.38 -7.55 -16.82
CA VAL A 248 1.69 -7.16 -17.37
C VAL A 248 2.42 -8.30 -18.08
N GLY A 249 1.78 -9.46 -18.28
CA GLY A 249 2.39 -10.61 -18.95
C GLY A 249 3.50 -11.27 -18.12
N LEU A 250 3.26 -11.48 -16.82
CA LEU A 250 4.13 -12.15 -15.85
C LEU A 250 3.46 -13.37 -15.18
N GLU A 251 2.45 -13.95 -15.83
CA GLU A 251 1.70 -15.13 -15.36
C GLU A 251 2.58 -16.37 -15.11
N GLU A 252 3.75 -16.48 -15.76
CA GLU A 252 4.65 -17.61 -15.58
C GLU A 252 5.32 -17.67 -14.19
N ILE A 253 5.31 -16.55 -13.45
CA ILE A 253 5.92 -16.43 -12.12
C ILE A 253 4.91 -16.08 -11.01
N ASP A 254 3.62 -15.99 -11.32
CA ASP A 254 2.62 -15.51 -10.37
C ASP A 254 2.41 -16.43 -9.14
N SER A 255 2.68 -17.73 -9.32
CA SER A 255 2.63 -18.76 -8.28
C SER A 255 3.95 -18.94 -7.52
N LYS A 256 5.00 -18.20 -7.85
CA LYS A 256 6.32 -18.33 -7.21
C LYS A 256 6.30 -17.64 -5.83
N PRO A 257 7.03 -18.21 -4.84
CA PRO A 257 7.00 -17.68 -3.48
C PRO A 257 7.72 -16.34 -3.38
N LEU A 258 7.21 -15.44 -2.54
CA LEU A 258 7.97 -14.28 -2.04
C LEU A 258 8.97 -14.78 -1.01
N VAL A 259 10.26 -14.48 -1.19
CA VAL A 259 11.33 -15.00 -0.32
C VAL A 259 12.21 -13.88 0.23
N ASP A 260 12.66 -14.05 1.47
CA ASP A 260 13.67 -13.17 2.07
C ASP A 260 15.06 -13.64 1.65
N CYS A 261 15.72 -12.91 0.76
CA CYS A 261 16.91 -13.40 0.06
C CYS A 261 18.18 -12.62 0.34
N CYS A 262 18.09 -11.31 0.50
CA CYS A 262 19.11 -10.45 -0.05
C CYS A 262 19.73 -9.66 1.09
N THR A 263 20.84 -10.19 1.58
CA THR A 263 21.65 -9.52 2.59
C THR A 263 22.79 -8.79 1.89
N ALA A 264 22.92 -7.49 2.16
CA ALA A 264 24.05 -6.70 1.67
C ALA A 264 25.36 -7.33 2.14
N GLU A 265 26.37 -7.36 1.27
CA GLU A 265 27.71 -7.76 1.69
C GLU A 265 28.40 -6.59 2.40
N ASN A 266 28.56 -6.72 3.72
CA ASN A 266 29.41 -5.83 4.52
C ASN A 266 30.86 -5.81 4.03
#